data_AF-A0A1K2F8S8-F1
#
_entry.id   AF-A0A1K2F8S8-F1
#
_cell.length_a   1.000
_cell.length_b   1.000
_cell.length_c   1.000
_cell.angle_alpha   90.00
_cell.angle_beta   90.00
_cell.angle_gamma   90.00
#
_symmetry.space_group_name_H-M   'P 1'
#
loop_
_entity.id
_entity.type
_entity.pdbx_description
1 polymer ?
#
loop_
_entity_poly.entity_id
_entity_poly.type
_entity_poly.pdbx_seq_one_letter_code
_entity_poly.pdbx_strand_id
1 'polypeptide(L)'
;MLTAALEVEVNTYIAELAHERDGVGRRLMVRNGYHQPRNVTTTAGVIEVKAPRVNDKRVDETTGERKRFSSAILPPWCRKSPKITEVLPLPTCTACPPGTSCPRWSSSSAPPPGSRRPPSPG
;
A
#
# COMPACT_ATOMS: atom_id res chain seq x y z
N MET A 1 0.33 7.21 8.18
CA MET A 1 1.54 6.66 8.85
C MET A 1 2.59 6.17 7.85
N LEU A 2 2.24 5.34 6.86
CA LEU A 2 3.24 4.88 5.87
C LEU A 2 3.94 6.03 5.13
N THR A 3 3.17 7.03 4.69
CA THR A 3 3.72 8.20 4.01
C THR A 3 4.71 8.96 4.89
N ALA A 4 4.42 9.11 6.19
CA ALA A 4 5.32 9.76 7.13
C ALA A 4 6.62 8.97 7.32
N ALA A 5 6.57 7.63 7.35
CA ALA A 5 7.76 6.81 7.41
C ALA A 5 8.66 6.98 6.17
N LEU A 6 8.05 7.07 4.97
CA LEU A 6 8.78 7.35 3.73
C LEU A 6 9.39 8.75 3.72
N GLU A 7 8.70 9.75 4.27
CA GLU A 7 9.22 11.11 4.41
C GLU A 7 10.42 11.15 5.36
N VAL A 8 10.34 10.46 6.50
CA VAL A 8 11.46 10.34 7.44
C VAL A 8 12.65 9.67 6.78
N GLU A 9 12.46 8.53 6.08
CA GLU A 9 13.54 7.83 5.37
C GLU A 9 14.23 8.75 4.35
N VAL A 10 13.46 9.48 3.55
CA VAL A 10 14.00 10.43 2.56
C VAL A 10 14.74 11.58 3.22
N ASN A 11 14.19 12.14 4.30
CA ASN A 11 14.84 13.22 5.03
C ASN A 11 16.16 12.76 5.66
N THR A 12 16.20 11.55 6.23
CA THR A 12 17.42 10.95 6.77
C THR A 12 18.45 10.74 5.66
N TYR A 13 18.07 10.18 4.50
CA TYR A 13 18.96 10.00 3.35
C TYR A 13 19.58 11.34 2.89
N ILE A 14 18.75 12.38 2.75
CA ILE A 14 19.23 13.72 2.34
C ILE A 14 20.12 14.35 3.43
N ALA A 15 19.80 14.15 4.71
CA ALA A 15 20.55 14.71 5.83
C ALA A 15 21.93 14.05 5.96
N GLU A 16 21.98 12.72 5.90
CA GLU A 16 23.23 11.95 5.93
C GLU A 16 24.15 12.39 4.81
N LEU A 17 23.63 12.59 3.60
CA LEU A 17 24.40 12.96 2.41
C LEU A 17 24.48 14.48 2.16
N ALA A 18 24.07 15.32 3.12
CA ALA A 18 24.04 16.78 2.96
C ALA A 18 25.43 17.42 2.79
N HIS A 19 26.48 16.67 3.12
CA HIS A 19 27.88 17.05 2.95
C HIS A 19 28.36 16.84 1.50
N GLU A 20 27.67 16.03 0.70
CA GLU A 20 27.98 15.85 -0.71
C GLU A 20 27.42 16.98 -1.56
N ARG A 21 28.32 17.90 -1.91
CA ARG A 21 28.04 19.10 -2.70
C ARG A 21 28.85 19.07 -3.99
N ASP A 22 28.31 19.67 -5.04
CA ASP A 22 29.07 19.90 -6.27
C ASP A 22 30.20 20.93 -6.06
N GLY A 23 31.08 21.07 -7.06
CA GLY A 23 32.15 22.08 -7.03
C GLY A 23 31.66 23.53 -6.98
N VAL A 24 30.35 23.78 -7.09
CA VAL A 24 29.68 25.08 -7.01
C VAL A 24 28.97 25.25 -5.64
N GLY A 25 29.10 24.28 -4.73
CA GLY A 25 28.52 24.30 -3.39
C GLY A 25 27.04 23.93 -3.32
N ARG A 26 26.42 23.46 -4.40
CA ARG A 26 25.02 23.00 -4.41
C ARG A 26 24.94 21.55 -3.98
N ARG A 27 23.89 21.20 -3.23
CA ARG A 27 23.62 19.82 -2.82
C ARG A 27 23.37 18.93 -4.05
N LEU A 28 24.00 17.76 -4.07
CA LEU A 28 23.85 16.79 -5.15
C LEU A 28 22.51 16.04 -5.07
N MET A 29 21.94 15.89 -3.86
CA MET A 29 20.62 15.31 -3.64
C MET A 29 19.56 16.40 -3.45
N VAL A 30 18.52 16.36 -4.27
CA VAL A 30 17.39 17.29 -4.19
C VAL A 30 16.08 16.50 -4.21
N ARG A 31 15.14 16.85 -3.32
CA ARG A 31 13.77 16.34 -3.41
C ARG A 31 13.10 16.88 -4.68
N ASN A 32 12.68 15.99 -5.57
CA ASN A 32 12.06 16.32 -6.86
C ASN A 32 10.60 15.86 -6.91
N GLY A 33 9.81 16.39 -5.97
CA GLY A 33 8.39 16.09 -5.87
C GLY A 33 8.11 14.63 -5.48
N TYR A 34 7.12 14.03 -6.13
CA TYR A 34 6.58 12.73 -5.76
C TYR A 34 6.31 11.87 -6.99
N HIS A 35 6.35 10.54 -6.81
CA HIS A 35 5.88 9.59 -7.81
C HIS A 35 4.35 9.62 -7.95
N GLN A 36 3.86 9.01 -9.03
CA GLN A 36 2.44 8.69 -9.18
C GLN A 36 1.97 7.85 -7.98
N PRO A 37 0.79 8.16 -7.42
CA PRO A 37 0.26 7.38 -6.32
C PRO A 37 -0.03 5.95 -6.77
N ARG A 38 0.16 5.00 -5.86
CA ARG A 38 -0.11 3.58 -6.13
C ARG A 38 -0.76 2.91 -4.94
N ASN A 39 -1.61 1.94 -5.23
CA ASN A 39 -2.27 1.13 -4.21
C ASN A 39 -1.33 0.02 -3.74
N VAL A 40 -1.03 0.03 -2.44
CA VAL A 40 -0.23 -0.99 -1.77
C VAL A 40 -1.15 -1.79 -0.87
N THR A 41 -1.21 -3.09 -1.08
CA THR A 41 -1.92 -3.99 -0.19
C THR A 41 -1.06 -4.27 1.04
N THR A 42 -1.59 -3.93 2.21
CA THR A 42 -1.03 -4.24 3.53
C THR A 42 -1.98 -5.16 4.28
N THR A 43 -1.53 -5.72 5.40
CA THR A 43 -2.37 -6.59 6.25
C THR A 43 -3.62 -5.87 6.77
N ALA A 44 -3.54 -4.55 6.96
CA ALA A 44 -4.66 -3.71 7.39
C ALA A 44 -5.60 -3.27 6.25
N GLY A 45 -5.27 -3.60 4.99
CA GLY A 45 -6.06 -3.22 3.81
C GLY A 45 -5.23 -2.57 2.70
N VAL A 46 -5.93 -2.09 1.67
CA VAL A 46 -5.31 -1.39 0.54
C VAL A 46 -5.15 0.09 0.90
N ILE A 47 -3.93 0.60 0.80
CA ILE A 47 -3.59 2.00 1.09
C ILE A 47 -2.99 2.63 -0.17
N GLU A 48 -3.48 3.82 -0.53
CA GLU A 48 -2.87 4.62 -1.59
C GLU A 48 -1.63 5.34 -1.05
N VAL A 49 -0.50 5.13 -1.71
CA VAL A 49 0.81 5.62 -1.26
C VAL A 49 1.47 6.44 -2.36
N LYS A 50 1.92 7.63 -1.99
CA LYS A 50 2.70 8.52 -2.85
C LYS A 50 4.15 8.56 -2.38
N ALA A 51 5.05 7.89 -3.08
CA ALA A 51 6.47 7.85 -2.70
C ALA A 51 7.18 9.16 -3.06
N PRO A 52 7.97 9.76 -2.15
CA PRO A 52 8.76 10.94 -2.47
C PRO A 52 9.85 10.62 -3.50
N ARG A 53 10.21 11.59 -4.32
CA ARG A 53 11.29 11.48 -5.31
C ARG A 53 12.51 12.23 -4.83
N VAL A 54 13.67 11.57 -4.88
CA VAL A 54 14.96 12.22 -4.69
C VAL A 54 15.73 12.12 -6.00
N ASN A 55 16.10 13.26 -6.56
CA ASN A 55 17.08 13.32 -7.63
C ASN A 55 18.45 13.27 -6.98
N ASP A 56 19.16 12.17 -7.20
CA ASP A 56 20.56 12.04 -6.85
C ASP A 56 21.39 12.28 -8.12
N LYS A 57 22.27 13.28 -8.06
CA LYS A 57 23.14 13.69 -9.18
C LYS A 57 24.49 13.01 -9.14
N ARG A 58 24.76 12.16 -8.14
CA ARG A 58 26.03 11.42 -8.06
C ARG A 58 26.14 10.44 -9.21
N VAL A 59 27.32 10.40 -9.79
CA VAL A 59 27.72 9.40 -10.78
C VAL A 59 28.71 8.48 -10.08
N ASP A 60 28.49 7.18 -10.20
CA ASP A 60 29.48 6.22 -9.70
C ASP A 60 30.68 6.21 -10.64
N GLU A 61 31.87 6.52 -10.13
CA GLU A 61 33.08 6.67 -10.96
C GLU A 61 33.51 5.34 -11.60
N THR A 62 33.08 4.22 -11.02
CA THR A 62 33.42 2.88 -11.53
C THR A 62 32.46 2.39 -12.62
N THR A 63 31.19 2.82 -12.58
CA THR A 63 30.14 2.30 -13.48
C THR A 63 29.64 3.37 -14.47
N GLY A 64 29.90 4.65 -14.20
CA GLY A 64 29.37 5.77 -14.99
C GLY A 64 27.86 5.98 -14.84
N GLU A 65 27.18 5.20 -14.00
CA GLU A 65 25.75 5.29 -13.79
C GLU A 65 25.39 6.29 -12.68
N ARG A 66 24.23 6.92 -12.84
CA ARG A 66 23.69 7.78 -11.78
C ARG A 66 23.18 6.93 -10.64
N LYS A 67 23.66 7.22 -9.42
CA LYS A 67 23.05 6.65 -8.22
C LYS A 67 21.61 7.12 -8.14
N ARG A 68 20.71 6.20 -7.81
CA ARG A 68 19.29 6.49 -7.64
C ARG A 68 18.88 6.07 -6.25
N PHE A 69 18.19 6.95 -5.55
CA PHE A 69 17.56 6.58 -4.30
C PHE A 69 16.48 5.51 -4.54
N SER A 70 16.60 4.40 -3.84
CA SER A 70 15.58 3.37 -3.71
C SER A 70 15.22 3.22 -2.24
N SER A 71 13.95 3.47 -1.91
CA SER A 71 13.44 3.30 -0.55
C SER A 71 13.48 1.83 -0.13
N ALA A 72 14.04 1.56 1.05
CA ALA A 72 14.09 0.23 1.65
C ALA A 72 12.72 -0.18 2.22
N ILE A 73 11.92 0.79 2.67
CA ILE A 73 10.58 0.56 3.23
C ILE A 73 9.60 0.11 2.14
N LEU A 74 9.61 0.78 0.99
CA LEU A 74 8.68 0.50 -0.11
C LEU A 74 9.40 0.58 -1.47
N PRO A 75 9.95 -0.54 -1.98
CA PRO A 75 10.58 -0.57 -3.29
C PRO A 75 9.63 -0.10 -4.40
N PRO A 76 10.13 0.50 -5.50
CA PRO A 76 9.29 1.10 -6.55
C PRO A 76 8.34 0.11 -7.24
N TRP A 77 8.68 -1.18 -7.25
CA TRP A 77 7.88 -2.27 -7.83
C TRP A 77 6.96 -2.96 -6.80
N CYS A 78 7.04 -2.60 -5.52
CA CYS A 78 6.31 -3.25 -4.44
C CYS A 78 4.82 -2.87 -4.49
N ARG A 79 3.97 -3.87 -4.73
CA ARG A 79 2.49 -3.78 -4.68
C ARG A 79 1.88 -4.45 -3.43
N LYS A 80 2.64 -5.34 -2.78
CA LYS A 80 2.28 -6.01 -1.52
C LYS A 80 3.46 -5.87 -0.58
N SER A 81 3.27 -5.30 0.60
CA SER A 81 4.34 -5.24 1.59
C SER A 81 4.18 -6.33 2.65
N PRO A 82 5.09 -7.33 2.69
CA PRO A 82 5.09 -8.31 3.77
C PRO A 82 5.66 -7.76 5.08
N LYS A 83 6.38 -6.63 5.05
CA LYS A 83 7.07 -6.03 6.21
C LYS A 83 6.27 -4.94 6.93
N ILE A 84 5.15 -4.49 6.35
CA ILE A 84 4.29 -3.45 6.93
C ILE A 84 3.18 -4.13 7.72
N THR A 85 3.57 -4.77 8.81
CA THR A 85 2.65 -5.49 9.71
C THR A 85 2.09 -4.57 10.80
N GLU A 86 2.72 -3.41 11.05
CA GLU A 86 2.43 -2.60 12.25
C GLU A 86 2.29 -1.11 11.95
N VAL A 87 1.31 -0.74 11.12
CA VAL A 87 0.63 0.52 11.44
C VAL A 87 -0.87 0.31 11.44
N LEU A 88 -1.35 -0.27 12.53
CA LEU A 88 -2.75 -0.24 12.91
C LEU A 88 -3.15 1.22 13.20
N PRO A 89 -4.00 1.88 12.40
CA PRO A 89 -4.95 2.81 13.01
C PRO A 89 -5.88 1.94 13.83
N LEU A 90 -5.72 1.92 15.16
CA LEU A 90 -6.68 1.26 16.05
C LEU A 90 -8.08 1.80 15.73
N PRO A 91 -8.99 1.04 15.11
CA PRO A 91 -10.38 1.39 15.26
C PRO A 91 -10.71 1.00 16.70
N THR A 92 -10.98 1.99 17.54
CA THR A 92 -11.66 1.76 18.81
C THR A 92 -12.79 0.77 18.55
N CYS A 93 -12.74 -0.40 19.19
CA CYS A 93 -13.80 -1.38 19.13
C CYS A 93 -14.98 -0.80 19.93
N THR A 94 -15.68 0.16 19.33
CA THR A 94 -16.83 0.79 19.95
C THR A 94 -18.04 -0.08 19.62
N ALA A 95 -18.38 -0.93 20.58
CA ALA A 95 -19.67 -1.57 20.77
C ALA A 95 -20.15 -2.51 19.64
N CYS A 96 -19.67 -3.75 19.64
CA CYS A 96 -20.57 -4.88 19.38
C CYS A 96 -21.47 -5.04 20.62
N PRO A 97 -22.80 -4.85 20.54
CA PRO A 97 -23.67 -5.24 21.65
C PRO A 97 -23.68 -6.77 21.76
N PRO A 98 -23.45 -7.36 22.94
CA PRO A 98 -23.67 -8.78 23.17
C PRO A 98 -25.19 -9.03 23.13
N GLY A 99 -25.71 -9.53 22.01
CA GLY A 99 -27.14 -9.87 21.96
C GLY A 99 -27.78 -10.05 20.60
N THR A 100 -27.13 -9.72 19.48
CA THR A 100 -27.75 -9.96 18.16
C THR A 100 -27.48 -11.40 17.72
N SER A 101 -28.39 -12.30 18.09
CA SER A 101 -28.51 -13.62 17.48
C SER A 101 -28.51 -13.48 15.95
N CYS A 102 -27.55 -14.09 15.27
CA CYS A 102 -27.60 -14.25 13.82
C CYS A 102 -28.94 -14.91 13.45
N PRO A 103 -29.74 -14.36 12.52
CA PRO A 103 -30.92 -15.08 12.08
C PRO A 103 -30.46 -16.40 11.47
N ARG A 104 -30.96 -17.45 12.09
CA ARG A 104 -30.85 -18.84 11.66
C ARG A 104 -31.19 -18.90 10.18
N TRP A 105 -30.21 -19.33 9.39
CA TRP A 105 -30.39 -19.68 7.99
C TRP A 105 -31.42 -20.82 7.90
N SER A 106 -32.69 -20.46 7.72
CA SER A 106 -33.74 -21.43 7.40
C SER A 106 -33.76 -21.62 5.89
N SER A 107 -32.95 -22.57 5.44
CA SER A 107 -33.17 -23.26 4.18
C SER A 107 -34.49 -24.01 4.26
N SER A 108 -35.53 -23.58 3.53
CA SER A 108 -36.59 -24.46 2.99
C SER A 108 -37.63 -23.69 2.20
N SER A 109 -37.48 -23.70 0.87
CA SER A 109 -38.59 -23.54 -0.07
C SER A 109 -38.42 -24.57 -1.19
N ALA A 110 -38.50 -25.86 -0.85
CA ALA A 110 -38.77 -26.90 -1.84
C ALA A 110 -40.31 -26.98 -2.01
N PRO A 111 -40.87 -26.86 -3.22
CA PRO A 111 -42.29 -27.11 -3.44
C PRO A 111 -42.61 -28.62 -3.42
N PRO A 112 -43.82 -29.03 -3.00
CA PRO A 112 -44.19 -30.44 -2.80
C PRO A 112 -44.29 -31.22 -4.13
N PRO A 113 -44.01 -32.54 -4.13
CA PRO A 113 -44.16 -33.37 -5.31
C PRO A 113 -45.63 -33.77 -5.47
N GLY A 114 -46.28 -33.34 -6.55
CA GLY A 114 -47.58 -33.90 -6.93
C GLY A 114 -48.55 -32.93 -7.57
N SER A 115 -48.39 -32.68 -8.87
CA SER A 115 -49.54 -32.41 -9.73
C SER A 115 -49.26 -33.00 -11.11
N ARG A 116 -49.79 -34.20 -11.34
CA ARG A 116 -49.92 -34.81 -12.66
C ARG A 116 -50.71 -33.85 -13.55
N ARG A 117 -50.17 -33.46 -14.71
CA ARG A 117 -50.97 -33.06 -15.86
C ARG A 117 -50.72 -34.06 -16.99
N PRO A 118 -51.77 -34.58 -17.63
CA PRO A 118 -51.65 -35.60 -18.68
C PRO A 118 -51.08 -34.98 -19.97
N PRO A 119 -50.53 -35.80 -20.89
CA PRO A 119 -50.19 -35.33 -22.23
C PRO A 119 -51.48 -35.07 -23.02
N SER A 120 -51.56 -33.94 -23.71
CA SER A 120 -52.60 -33.69 -24.71
C SER A 120 -52.04 -34.00 -26.11
N PRO A 121 -52.86 -34.61 -27.00
CA PRO A 121 -52.44 -35.12 -28.30
C PRO A 121 -52.55 -34.07 -29.41
N GLY A 122 -51.77 -34.22 -30.47
CA GLY A 122 -51.90 -33.47 -31.74
C GLY A 122 -50.62 -32.79 -32.16
#